data_AF-A0A3E0WLJ9-F1
#
_entry.id   AF-A0A3E0WLJ9-F1
#
_cell.length_a   1.000
_cell.length_b   1.000
_cell.length_c   1.000
_cell.angle_alpha   90.00
_cell.angle_beta   90.00
_cell.angle_gamma   90.00
#
_symmetry.space_group_name_H-M   'P 1'
#
loop_
_entity.id
_entity.type
_entity.pdbx_description
1 polymer ?
#
loop_
_entity_poly.entity_id
_entity_poly.type
_entity_poly.pdbx_seq_one_letter_code
_entity_poly.pdbx_strand_id
1 'polypeptide(L)'
;MNLTVESEAEQPETLLLAYAQAEAERGALGRDVWERSLRLWHADAERAIGVVASWGMKDDAIAGRDIKLHLQQVEGRWQVEDVFERYHCRRGVSDDGLCL
;
A
#
# COMPACT_ATOMS: atom_id res chain seq x y z
N MET A 1 14.77 8.33 -8.31
CA MET A 1 14.38 7.29 -9.28
C MET A 1 12.87 7.20 -9.21
N ASN A 2 12.15 7.65 -10.25
CA ASN A 2 10.69 7.55 -10.30
C ASN A 2 10.34 6.10 -10.66
N LEU A 3 9.91 5.32 -9.67
CA LEU A 3 9.37 3.99 -9.90
C LEU A 3 7.96 4.14 -10.47
N THR A 4 7.81 3.85 -11.75
CA THR A 4 6.51 3.67 -12.39
C THR A 4 5.98 2.32 -11.93
N VAL A 5 4.97 2.31 -11.07
CA VAL A 5 4.30 1.07 -10.66
C VAL A 5 3.36 0.67 -11.78
N GLU A 6 3.30 -0.63 -12.10
CA GLU A 6 2.31 -1.14 -13.05
C GLU A 6 0.90 -0.73 -12.60
N SER A 7 0.14 -0.10 -13.50
CA SER A 7 -1.22 0.37 -13.23
C SER A 7 -2.29 -0.60 -13.71
N GLU A 8 -1.92 -1.59 -14.54
CA GLU A 8 -2.83 -2.59 -15.09
C GLU A 8 -2.19 -3.99 -15.17
N ALA A 9 -2.97 -5.04 -14.97
CA ALA A 9 -2.52 -6.44 -15.05
C ALA A 9 -3.67 -7.40 -15.39
N GLU A 10 -3.34 -8.65 -15.74
CA GLU A 10 -4.35 -9.71 -15.94
C GLU A 10 -5.01 -10.16 -14.63
N GLN A 11 -4.28 -10.06 -13.52
CA GLN A 11 -4.73 -10.49 -12.19
C GLN A 11 -4.50 -9.37 -11.17
N PRO A 12 -5.43 -9.16 -10.22
CA PRO A 12 -5.30 -8.12 -9.21
C PRO A 12 -4.12 -8.38 -8.24
N GLU A 13 -3.76 -9.65 -8.03
CA GLU A 13 -2.60 -10.05 -7.24
C GLU A 13 -1.29 -9.50 -7.81
N THR A 14 -1.17 -9.44 -9.13
CA THR A 14 0.01 -8.89 -9.81
C THR A 14 0.21 -7.42 -9.47
N LEU A 15 -0.87 -6.64 -9.49
CA LEU A 15 -0.83 -5.23 -9.07
C LEU A 15 -0.43 -5.10 -7.60
N LEU A 16 -1.02 -5.91 -6.72
CA LEU A 16 -0.71 -5.86 -5.29
C LEU A 16 0.76 -6.19 -5.00
N LEU A 17 1.32 -7.18 -5.70
CA LEU A 17 2.74 -7.55 -5.61
C LEU A 17 3.65 -6.44 -6.16
N ALA A 18 3.30 -5.84 -7.30
CA ALA A 18 4.06 -4.74 -7.89
C ALA A 18 4.14 -3.54 -6.94
N TYR A 19 3.01 -3.17 -6.31
CA TYR A 19 3.01 -2.13 -5.27
C TYR A 19 3.84 -2.54 -4.06
N ALA A 20 3.71 -3.77 -3.55
CA ALA A 20 4.49 -4.21 -2.41
C ALA A 20 6.01 -4.15 -2.66
N GLN A 21 6.44 -4.48 -3.88
CA GLN A 21 7.84 -4.38 -4.29
C GLN A 21 8.28 -2.91 -4.41
N ALA A 22 7.51 -2.08 -5.10
CA ALA A 22 7.83 -0.66 -5.23
C ALA A 22 7.94 0.04 -3.87
N GLU A 23 7.08 -0.31 -2.91
CA GLU A 23 7.14 0.23 -1.55
C GLU A 23 8.34 -0.29 -0.75
N ALA A 24 8.78 -1.52 -0.98
CA ALA A 24 10.01 -2.05 -0.40
C ALA A 24 11.23 -1.25 -0.88
N GLU A 25 11.29 -0.92 -2.17
CA GLU A 25 12.38 -0.16 -2.78
C GLU A 25 12.38 1.32 -2.36
N ARG A 26 11.20 1.92 -2.16
CA ARG A 26 11.08 3.30 -1.66
C ARG A 26 11.59 3.48 -0.23
N GLY A 27 11.54 2.43 0.59
CA GLY A 27 12.06 2.46 1.96
C GLY A 27 11.38 3.51 2.86
N ALA A 28 10.07 3.73 2.70
CA ALA A 28 9.34 4.81 3.40
C ALA A 28 9.36 4.72 4.95
N LEU A 29 9.57 3.52 5.48
CA LEU A 29 9.73 3.24 6.92
C LEU A 29 11.20 3.03 7.33
N GLY A 30 12.15 3.40 6.48
CA GLY A 30 13.58 3.17 6.72
C GLY A 30 13.98 1.70 6.53
N ARG A 31 15.06 1.31 7.21
CA ARG A 31 15.67 -0.04 7.08
C ARG A 31 15.08 -1.07 8.04
N ASP A 32 14.34 -0.63 9.05
CA ASP A 32 13.86 -1.47 10.13
C ASP A 32 12.41 -1.91 9.90
N VAL A 33 12.09 -2.35 8.67
CA VAL A 33 10.81 -3.00 8.37
C VAL A 33 10.94 -4.47 8.74
N TRP A 34 10.21 -4.90 9.77
CA TRP A 34 10.26 -6.29 10.23
C TRP A 34 9.09 -7.13 9.72
N GLU A 35 8.00 -6.51 9.27
CA GLU A 35 6.84 -7.23 8.75
C GLU A 35 6.22 -6.51 7.55
N ARG A 36 5.84 -7.30 6.55
CA ARG A 36 4.94 -6.87 5.48
C ARG A 36 3.88 -7.94 5.23
N SER A 37 2.64 -7.51 5.21
CA SER A 37 1.47 -8.34 4.95
C SER A 37 0.74 -7.84 3.71
N LEU A 38 0.42 -8.75 2.80
CA LEU A 38 -0.41 -8.47 1.63
C LEU A 38 -1.78 -9.09 1.86
N ARG A 39 -2.83 -8.33 1.57
CA ARG A 39 -4.21 -8.79 1.69
C ARG A 39 -4.99 -8.36 0.47
N LEU A 40 -5.79 -9.26 -0.08
CA LEU A 40 -6.64 -8.99 -1.23
C LEU A 40 -8.04 -9.52 -0.93
N TRP A 41 -9.04 -8.68 -1.17
CA TRP A 41 -10.44 -9.04 -1.03
C TRP A 41 -11.19 -8.67 -2.30
N HIS A 42 -11.90 -9.63 -2.88
CA HIS A 42 -12.82 -9.36 -3.99
C HIS A 42 -14.15 -8.90 -3.41
N ALA A 43 -14.60 -7.71 -3.80
CA ALA A 43 -15.93 -7.20 -3.46
C ALA A 43 -16.98 -7.84 -4.39
N ASP A 44 -16.63 -7.98 -5.67
CA ASP A 44 -17.40 -8.68 -6.70
C ASP A 44 -16.44 -9.17 -7.82
N ALA A 45 -16.98 -9.56 -8.97
CA ALA A 45 -16.20 -10.08 -10.10
C ALA A 45 -15.28 -9.02 -10.74
N GLU A 46 -15.63 -7.74 -10.64
CA GLU A 46 -14.96 -6.62 -11.31
C GLU A 46 -14.33 -5.64 -10.31
N ARG A 47 -14.44 -5.87 -8.99
CA ARG A 47 -13.89 -5.00 -7.96
C ARG A 47 -13.15 -5.76 -6.87
N ALA A 48 -11.99 -5.25 -6.51
CA ALA A 48 -11.19 -5.79 -5.41
C ALA A 48 -10.52 -4.68 -4.59
N ILE A 49 -10.16 -5.00 -3.35
CA ILE A 49 -9.41 -4.14 -2.45
C ILE A 49 -8.11 -4.86 -2.11
N GLY A 50 -6.99 -4.25 -2.48
CA GLY A 50 -5.65 -4.68 -2.09
C GLY A 50 -5.12 -3.86 -0.92
N VAL A 51 -4.42 -4.47 0.02
CA VAL A 51 -3.70 -3.78 1.09
C VAL A 51 -2.29 -4.32 1.23
N VAL A 52 -1.31 -3.42 1.16
CA VAL A 52 0.07 -3.66 1.57
C VAL A 52 0.28 -3.00 2.92
N ALA A 53 0.25 -3.80 3.99
CA ALA A 53 0.53 -3.32 5.34
C ALA A 53 2.00 -3.58 5.67
N SER A 54 2.73 -2.55 6.11
CA SER A 54 4.12 -2.66 6.53
C SER A 54 4.29 -2.16 7.95
N TRP A 55 4.96 -2.94 8.79
CA TRP A 55 5.32 -2.56 10.16
C TRP A 55 6.83 -2.37 10.26
N GLY A 56 7.20 -1.23 10.81
CA GLY A 56 8.56 -0.72 10.76
C GLY A 56 8.67 0.57 11.57
N MET A 57 9.84 0.87 12.10
CA MET A 57 10.08 2.14 12.78
C MET A 57 10.83 3.06 11.83
N LYS A 58 10.17 4.13 11.36
CA LYS A 58 10.86 5.19 10.62
C LYS A 58 11.66 6.08 11.57
N ASP A 59 11.02 6.41 12.69
CA ASP A 59 11.48 7.26 13.78
C ASP A 59 10.69 6.90 15.05
N ASP A 60 10.71 7.75 16.07
CA ASP A 60 9.94 7.52 17.31
C ASP A 60 8.44 7.81 17.16
N ALA A 61 7.99 8.41 16.06
CA ALA A 61 6.62 8.83 15.78
C ALA A 61 5.84 7.82 14.91
N ILE A 62 6.48 7.12 13.97
CA ILE A 62 5.83 6.23 13.00
C ILE A 62 6.20 4.75 13.23
N ALA A 63 5.20 3.89 13.42
CA ALA A 63 5.33 2.44 13.63
C ALA A 63 4.90 1.58 12.42
N GLY A 64 4.32 2.19 11.38
CA GLY A 64 3.89 1.44 10.22
C GLY A 64 3.25 2.30 9.16
N ARG A 65 2.94 1.67 8.03
CA ARG A 65 2.28 2.28 6.88
C ARG A 65 1.49 1.26 6.10
N ASP A 66 0.28 1.63 5.73
CA ASP A 66 -0.59 0.86 4.86
C ASP A 66 -0.76 1.59 3.53
N ILE A 67 -0.65 0.84 2.44
CA ILE A 67 -1.13 1.24 1.11
C ILE A 67 -2.36 0.43 0.79
N LYS A 68 -3.49 1.11 0.56
CA LYS A 68 -4.75 0.51 0.13
C LYS A 68 -4.98 0.84 -1.34
N LEU A 69 -5.22 -0.19 -2.13
CA LEU A 69 -5.56 -0.09 -3.54
C LEU A 69 -7.05 -0.40 -3.71
N HIS A 70 -7.77 0.47 -4.40
CA HIS A 70 -9.03 0.08 -5.03
C HIS A 70 -8.72 -0.40 -6.44
N LEU A 71 -9.17 -1.60 -6.77
CA LEU A 71 -8.91 -2.25 -8.04
C LEU A 71 -10.23 -2.46 -8.77
N GLN A 72 -10.20 -2.22 -10.07
CA GLN A 72 -11.34 -2.42 -10.97
C GLN A 72 -10.93 -3.25 -12.17
N GLN A 73 -11.78 -4.16 -12.63
CA GLN A 73 -11.62 -4.83 -13.91
C GLN A 73 -12.27 -4.00 -15.03
N VAL A 74 -11.47 -3.62 -16.02
CA VAL A 74 -11.89 -2.87 -17.21
C VAL A 74 -11.41 -3.65 -18.43
N GLU A 75 -12.34 -4.01 -19.31
CA GLU A 75 -12.04 -4.74 -20.56
C GLU A 75 -11.21 -6.03 -20.34
N GLY A 76 -11.49 -6.74 -19.24
CA GLY A 76 -10.81 -7.99 -18.89
C GLY A 76 -9.45 -7.81 -18.20
N ARG A 77 -9.00 -6.57 -17.96
CA ARG A 77 -7.77 -6.29 -17.21
C ARG A 77 -8.07 -5.58 -15.90
N TRP A 78 -7.36 -5.96 -14.86
CA TRP A 78 -7.42 -5.27 -13.58
C TRP A 78 -6.58 -4.00 -13.65
N GLN A 79 -7.10 -2.93 -13.06
CA GLN A 79 -6.47 -1.62 -13.01
C GLN A 79 -6.58 -1.05 -11.59
N VAL A 80 -5.66 -0.16 -11.23
CA VAL A 80 -5.76 0.62 -10.00
C VAL A 80 -6.65 1.83 -10.24
N GLU A 81 -7.80 1.88 -9.57
CA GLU A 81 -8.72 3.01 -9.58
C GLU A 81 -8.25 4.11 -8.62
N ASP A 82 -7.96 3.73 -7.37
CA ASP A 82 -7.49 4.64 -6.32
C ASP A 82 -6.35 4.04 -5.49
N VAL A 83 -5.50 4.91 -4.96
CA VAL A 83 -4.46 4.57 -3.99
C VAL A 83 -4.62 5.44 -2.76
N PHE A 84 -4.72 4.81 -1.59
CA PHE A 84 -4.75 5.49 -0.30
C PHE A 84 -3.55 5.09 0.54
N GLU A 85 -3.02 6.06 1.25
CA GLU A 85 -1.91 5.88 2.17
C GLU A 85 -2.35 6.22 3.59
N ARG A 86 -1.90 5.42 4.55
CA ARG A 86 -2.08 5.68 5.97
C ARG A 86 -0.83 5.33 6.74
N TYR A 87 -0.39 6.23 7.63
CA TYR A 87 0.63 5.94 8.62
C TYR A 87 0.03 5.49 9.95
N HIS A 88 0.71 4.57 10.63
CA HIS A 88 0.39 4.16 11.99
C HIS A 88 1.30 4.95 12.95
N CYS A 89 0.75 5.96 13.60
CA CYS A 89 1.49 6.80 14.54
C CYS A 89 1.55 6.16 15.93
N ARG A 90 2.69 6.30 16.64
CA ARG A 90 2.86 5.78 18.01
C ARG A 90 2.36 6.72 19.08
N ARG A 91 2.68 8.01 19.00
CA ARG A 91 2.39 8.97 20.09
C ARG A 91 1.07 9.72 19.90
N GLY A 92 0.38 9.46 18.79
CA GLY A 92 -0.84 10.14 18.40
C GLY A 92 -0.70 10.88 17.09
N VAL A 93 -1.75 11.62 16.75
CA VAL A 93 -1.83 12.45 15.54
C VAL A 93 -2.07 13.88 15.99
N SER A 94 -1.32 14.83 15.44
CA SER A 94 -1.53 16.26 15.69
C SER A 94 -2.83 16.76 15.06
N ASP A 95 -3.25 17.97 15.40
CA ASP A 95 -4.41 18.62 14.77
C ASP A 95 -4.21 18.82 13.26
N ASP A 96 -2.96 18.91 12.79
CA ASP A 96 -2.58 19.01 11.38
C ASP A 96 -2.45 17.65 10.68
N GLY A 97 -2.76 16.54 11.36
CA GLY A 97 -2.73 15.20 10.77
C GLY A 97 -1.34 14.55 10.71
N LEU A 98 -0.35 15.10 11.42
CA LEU A 98 1.02 14.55 11.45
C LEU A 98 1.18 13.56 12.60
N CYS A 99 2.00 12.51 12.40
CA CYS A 99 2.38 11.65 13.51
C CYS A 99 3.23 12.44 14.49
N LEU A 100 2.84 12.37 15.77
CA LEU A 100 3.57 12.99 16.87
C LEU A 100 4.76 12.17 17.26
#